data_AF-A0A354IQZ5-F1
#
_entry.id   AF-A0A354IQZ5-F1
#
_cell.length_a   1.000
_cell.length_b   1.000
_cell.length_c   1.000
_cell.angle_alpha   90.00
_cell.angle_beta   90.00
_cell.angle_gamma   90.00
#
_symmetry.space_group_name_H-M   'P 1'
#
loop_
_entity.id
_entity.type
_entity.pdbx_description
1 polymer ?
#
loop_
_entity_poly.entity_id
_entity_poly.type
_entity_poly.pdbx_seq_one_letter_code
_entity_poly.pdbx_strand_id
1 'polypeptide(L)'
;MTFKPAQLLLALIAVIAAPAFAQNLAVVNGKPIPTSRVDAIVKQVVAQGQGEDSPQMRDMIKKQLIEREVLMQEAIKQGYDKKPEVKLALDNARQAIVV
;
A
#
# COMPACT_ATOMS: atom_id res chain seq x y z
N MET A 1 27.49 -13.47 -40.32
CA MET A 1 27.43 -13.04 -38.91
C MET A 1 26.59 -14.05 -38.14
N THR A 2 27.24 -14.99 -37.46
CA THR A 2 26.56 -16.07 -36.72
C THR A 2 26.30 -15.60 -35.29
N PHE A 3 25.09 -15.09 -35.03
CA PHE A 3 24.66 -14.73 -33.68
C PHE A 3 24.45 -16.01 -32.86
N LYS A 4 25.28 -16.19 -31.83
CA LYS A 4 25.28 -17.40 -30.98
C LYS A 4 24.03 -17.39 -30.10
N PRO A 5 23.25 -18.49 -30.03
CA PRO A 5 21.99 -18.54 -29.28
C PRO A 5 22.15 -18.25 -27.77
N ALA A 6 23.35 -18.44 -27.23
CA ALA A 6 23.71 -18.07 -25.86
C ALA A 6 23.58 -16.56 -25.58
N GLN A 7 23.78 -15.70 -26.59
CA GLN A 7 23.63 -14.25 -26.43
C GLN A 7 22.16 -13.80 -26.42
N LEU A 8 21.26 -14.54 -27.09
CA LEU A 8 19.82 -14.29 -27.02
C LEU A 8 19.23 -14.67 -25.65
N LEU A 9 19.72 -15.75 -25.04
CA LEU A 9 19.25 -16.18 -23.71
C LEU A 9 19.66 -15.20 -22.60
N LEU A 10 20.85 -14.60 -22.69
CA LEU A 10 21.30 -13.56 -21.74
C LEU A 10 20.46 -12.28 -21.83
N ALA A 11 20.01 -11.89 -23.02
CA ALA A 11 19.15 -10.72 -23.20
C ALA A 11 17.73 -10.95 -22.63
N LEU A 12 17.22 -12.20 -22.65
CA LEU A 12 15.88 -12.53 -22.17
C LEU A 12 15.79 -12.53 -20.63
N ILE A 13 16.87 -12.88 -19.93
CA ILE A 13 16.92 -12.87 -18.46
C ILE A 13 17.01 -11.43 -17.91
N ALA A 14 17.63 -10.51 -18.65
CA ALA A 14 17.76 -9.11 -18.25
C ALA A 14 16.42 -8.36 -18.19
N VAL A 15 15.40 -8.79 -18.94
CA VAL A 15 14.07 -8.14 -18.95
C VAL A 15 13.23 -8.50 -17.72
N ILE A 16 13.48 -9.66 -17.09
CA ILE A 16 12.76 -10.09 -15.88
C ILE A 16 13.31 -9.38 -14.63
N ALA A 17 14.54 -8.88 -14.69
CA ALA A 17 15.17 -8.10 -13.62
C ALA A 17 14.84 -6.60 -13.68
N ALA A 18 13.85 -6.18 -14.49
CA ALA A 18 13.32 -4.84 -14.36
C ALA A 18 12.69 -4.72 -12.96
N PRO A 19 13.23 -3.89 -12.05
CA PRO A 19 12.60 -3.67 -10.77
C PRO A 19 11.21 -3.13 -11.09
N ALA A 20 10.18 -3.88 -10.69
CA ALA A 20 8.81 -3.39 -10.77
C ALA A 20 8.78 -2.05 -10.02
N PHE A 21 8.73 -0.95 -10.78
CA PHE A 21 8.65 0.40 -10.25
C PHE A 21 7.28 0.55 -9.59
N ALA A 22 7.14 0.01 -8.38
CA ALA A 22 6.07 0.36 -7.48
C ALA A 22 6.27 1.85 -7.15
N GLN A 23 5.40 2.69 -7.71
CA GLN A 23 5.33 4.12 -7.39
C GLN A 23 4.93 4.27 -5.92
N ASN A 24 5.92 4.21 -5.04
CA ASN A 24 5.75 4.36 -3.59
C ASN A 24 5.83 5.87 -3.28
N LEU A 25 4.71 6.48 -2.89
CA LEU A 25 4.66 7.90 -2.53
C LEU A 25 5.48 8.23 -1.28
N ALA A 26 5.57 7.29 -0.34
CA ALA A 26 6.35 7.41 0.89
C ALA A 26 6.68 6.00 1.42
N VAL A 27 7.85 5.87 2.04
CA VAL A 27 8.28 4.66 2.75
C VAL A 27 8.35 5.01 4.22
N VAL A 28 7.55 4.34 5.05
CA VAL A 28 7.55 4.52 6.51
C VAL A 28 8.13 3.25 7.13
N ASN A 29 9.33 3.36 7.72
CA ASN A 29 10.09 2.22 8.28
C ASN A 29 10.18 1.00 7.33
N GLY A 30 10.39 1.25 6.04
CA GLY A 30 10.52 0.19 5.03
C GLY A 30 9.20 -0.32 4.44
N LYS A 31 8.03 0.07 4.98
CA LYS A 31 6.74 -0.27 4.36
C LYS A 31 6.27 0.85 3.42
N PRO A 32 6.05 0.55 2.13
CA PRO A 32 5.54 1.55 1.21
C PRO A 32 4.06 1.84 1.47
N ILE A 33 3.70 3.12 1.47
CA ILE A 33 2.30 3.55 1.34
C ILE A 33 2.05 3.76 -0.15
N PRO A 34 1.28 2.86 -0.81
CA PRO A 34 1.10 2.92 -2.25
C PRO A 34 0.20 4.10 -2.62
N THR A 35 0.55 4.77 -3.73
CA THR A 35 -0.21 5.88 -4.33
C THR A 35 -1.68 5.55 -4.53
N SER A 36 -1.97 4.30 -4.92
CA SER A 36 -3.32 3.80 -5.15
C SER A 36 -4.24 3.90 -3.94
N ARG A 37 -3.71 3.82 -2.70
CA ARG A 37 -4.53 3.98 -1.48
C ARG A 37 -4.96 5.42 -1.27
N VAL A 38 -4.08 6.38 -1.58
CA VAL A 38 -4.43 7.81 -1.53
C VAL A 38 -5.48 8.12 -2.59
N ASP A 39 -5.26 7.66 -3.83
CA ASP A 39 -6.19 7.92 -4.94
C ASP A 39 -7.58 7.31 -4.68
N ALA A 40 -7.66 6.12 -4.09
CA ALA A 40 -8.94 5.49 -3.71
C ALA A 40 -9.71 6.32 -2.68
N ILE A 41 -9.02 6.84 -1.66
CA ILE A 41 -9.63 7.68 -0.62
C ILE A 41 -10.07 9.02 -1.20
N VAL A 42 -9.23 9.67 -2.01
CA VAL A 42 -9.57 10.93 -2.69
C VAL A 42 -10.83 10.73 -3.54
N LYS A 43 -10.87 9.67 -4.34
CA LYS A 43 -12.04 9.35 -5.17
C LYS A 43 -13.29 9.13 -4.32
N GLN A 44 -13.18 8.48 -3.17
CA GLN A 44 -14.30 8.27 -2.25
C GLN A 44 -14.77 9.56 -1.57
N VAL A 45 -13.85 10.47 -1.20
CA VAL A 45 -14.18 11.77 -0.58
C VAL A 45 -14.86 12.68 -1.60
N VAL A 46 -14.33 12.72 -2.82
CA VAL A 46 -14.91 13.47 -3.94
C VAL A 46 -16.28 12.89 -4.32
N ALA A 47 -16.42 11.56 -4.38
CA ALA A 47 -17.71 10.91 -4.66
C ALA A 47 -18.77 11.17 -3.59
N GLN A 48 -18.38 11.40 -2.34
CA GLN A 48 -19.28 11.80 -1.25
C GLN A 48 -19.57 13.31 -1.23
N GLY A 49 -19.03 14.09 -2.16
CA GLY A 49 -19.21 15.54 -2.23
C GLY A 49 -18.55 16.29 -1.06
N GLN A 50 -17.64 15.66 -0.31
CA GLN A 50 -16.99 16.23 0.87
C GLN A 50 -15.77 17.10 0.51
N GLY A 51 -15.42 17.22 -0.76
CA GLY A 51 -14.36 18.10 -1.24
C GLY A 51 -14.01 17.88 -2.71
N GLU A 52 -13.16 18.77 -3.23
CA GLU A 52 -12.59 18.66 -4.57
C GLU A 52 -11.22 17.98 -4.55
N ASP A 53 -10.86 17.34 -5.66
CA ASP A 53 -9.54 16.77 -5.86
C ASP A 53 -8.49 17.89 -6.00
N SER A 54 -7.81 18.22 -4.90
CA SER A 54 -6.76 19.23 -4.85
C SER A 54 -5.44 18.65 -4.34
N PRO A 55 -4.28 19.22 -4.73
CA PRO A 55 -2.97 18.81 -4.20
C PRO A 55 -2.90 18.87 -2.67
N GLN A 56 -3.51 19.89 -2.07
CA GLN A 56 -3.55 20.08 -0.62
C GLN A 56 -4.34 18.96 0.09
N MET A 57 -5.49 18.57 -0.49
CA MET A 57 -6.29 17.44 0.01
C MET A 57 -5.51 16.13 -0.06
N ARG A 58 -4.88 15.86 -1.21
CA ARG A 58 -4.04 14.67 -1.42
C ARG A 58 -2.89 14.61 -0.41
N ASP A 59 -2.23 15.73 -0.13
CA ASP A 59 -1.15 15.80 0.85
C ASP A 59 -1.63 15.63 2.30
N MET A 60 -2.81 16.17 2.64
CA MET A 60 -3.43 15.93 3.94
C MET A 60 -3.75 14.44 4.14
N ILE A 61 -4.37 13.80 3.16
CA ILE A 61 -4.69 12.36 3.18
C ILE A 61 -3.40 11.54 3.31
N LYS A 62 -2.35 11.89 2.55
CA LYS A 62 -1.04 11.26 2.62
C LYS A 62 -0.46 11.33 4.04
N LYS A 63 -0.46 12.50 4.67
CA LYS A 63 0.01 12.68 6.06
C LYS A 63 -0.79 11.81 7.03
N GLN A 64 -2.11 11.81 6.93
CA GLN A 64 -2.95 10.97 7.79
C GLN A 64 -2.69 9.47 7.61
N LEU A 65 -2.43 9.01 6.38
CA LEU A 65 -2.07 7.61 6.14
C LEU A 65 -0.71 7.26 6.74
N ILE A 66 0.27 8.17 6.64
CA ILE A 66 1.58 8.01 7.28
C ILE A 66 1.41 7.89 8.79
N GLU A 67 0.70 8.82 9.41
CA GLU A 67 0.45 8.81 10.87
C GLU A 67 -0.22 7.52 11.32
N ARG A 68 -1.27 7.09 10.61
CA ARG A 68 -1.96 5.83 10.92
C ARG A 68 -1.06 4.61 10.75
N GLU A 69 -0.22 4.57 9.73
CA GLU A 69 0.71 3.46 9.53
C GLU A 69 1.76 3.42 10.64
N VAL A 70 2.31 4.57 11.06
CA VAL A 70 3.24 4.63 12.21
C VAL A 70 2.58 4.10 13.47
N LEU A 71 1.35 4.55 13.77
CA LEU A 71 0.60 4.10 14.93
C LEU A 71 0.31 2.59 14.89
N MET A 72 -0.05 2.09 13.72
CA MET A 72 -0.30 0.67 13.49
C MET A 72 0.97 -0.16 13.67
N GLN A 73 2.11 0.31 13.13
CA GLN A 73 3.40 -0.35 13.29
C GLN A 73 3.81 -0.43 14.75
N GLU A 74 3.65 0.66 15.50
CA GLU A 74 3.95 0.66 16.93
C GLU A 74 3.00 -0.26 17.70
N ALA A 75 1.70 -0.25 17.39
CA ALA A 75 0.73 -1.16 18.00
C ALA A 75 1.07 -2.64 17.76
N ILE A 76 1.48 -3.01 16.54
CA ILE A 76 1.92 -4.37 16.21
C ILE A 76 3.22 -4.71 16.95
N LYS A 77 4.17 -3.78 16.99
CA LYS A 77 5.44 -3.96 17.72
C LYS A 77 5.21 -4.20 19.21
N GLN A 78 4.23 -3.51 19.80
CA GLN A 78 3.78 -3.68 21.18
C GLN A 78 2.85 -4.90 21.37
N GLY A 79 2.54 -5.64 20.31
CA GLY A 79 1.74 -6.88 20.36
C GLY A 79 0.24 -6.68 20.57
N TYR A 80 -0.30 -5.48 20.33
CA TYR A 80 -1.74 -5.24 20.46
C TYR A 80 -2.56 -6.08 19.47
N ASP A 81 -2.01 -6.36 18.29
CA ASP A 81 -2.60 -7.23 17.27
C ASP A 81 -2.77 -8.70 17.73
N LYS A 82 -1.98 -9.13 18.72
CA LYS A 82 -2.00 -10.51 19.23
C LYS A 82 -2.97 -10.72 20.38
N LYS A 83 -3.49 -9.63 20.95
CA LYS A 83 -4.40 -9.65 22.10
C LYS A 83 -5.69 -10.43 21.78
N PRO A 84 -6.19 -11.26 22.70
CA PRO A 84 -7.37 -12.09 22.46
C PRO A 84 -8.62 -11.25 22.14
N GLU A 85 -8.75 -10.06 22.74
CA GLU A 85 -9.87 -9.16 22.50
C GLU A 85 -9.86 -8.62 21.05
N VAL A 86 -8.68 -8.31 20.52
CA VAL A 86 -8.53 -7.81 19.13
C VAL A 86 -8.82 -8.92 18.13
N LYS A 87 -8.36 -10.15 18.38
CA LYS A 87 -8.67 -11.31 17.54
C LYS A 87 -10.16 -11.59 17.48
N LEU A 88 -10.83 -11.63 18.64
CA LEU A 88 -12.27 -11.85 18.71
C LEU A 88 -13.05 -10.77 17.95
N ALA A 89 -12.66 -9.49 18.09
CA ALA A 89 -13.27 -8.40 17.35
C ALA A 89 -13.07 -8.53 15.83
N LEU A 90 -11.88 -8.96 15.39
CA LEU A 90 -11.60 -9.20 13.97
C LEU A 90 -12.42 -10.38 13.41
N ASP A 91 -12.57 -11.46 14.16
CA ASP A 91 -13.37 -12.61 13.75
C ASP A 91 -14.85 -12.24 13.61
N ASN A 92 -15.38 -11.48 14.58
CA ASN A 92 -16.75 -10.96 14.51
C ASN A 92 -16.95 -10.00 13.33
N ALA A 93 -16.01 -9.08 13.10
CA ALA A 93 -16.08 -8.14 11.98
C ALA A 93 -16.02 -8.87 10.63
N ARG A 94 -15.18 -9.91 10.52
CA ARG A 94 -15.13 -10.77 9.33
C ARG A 94 -16.46 -11.46 9.10
N GLN A 95 -17.06 -12.03 10.14
CA GLN A 95 -18.34 -12.70 10.02
C GLN A 95 -19.44 -11.75 9.54
N ALA A 96 -19.50 -10.53 10.08
CA ALA A 96 -20.48 -9.52 9.70
C ALA A 96 -20.35 -9.00 8.25
N ILE A 97 -19.17 -9.15 7.63
CA ILE A 97 -18.94 -8.73 6.23
C ILE A 97 -19.22 -9.88 5.26
N VAL A 98 -19.04 -11.13 5.68
CA VAL A 98 -19.16 -12.33 4.83
C VAL A 98 -20.61 -12.79 4.67
N VAL A 99 -21.43 -12.66 5.71
CA VAL A 99 -22.86 -13.02 5.71
C VAL A 99 -23.69 -11.84 5.26
#